data_AF-A0A3S0B8C1-F1
#
_entry.id   AF-A0A3S0B8C1-F1
#
_cell.length_a   1.000
_cell.length_b   1.000
_cell.length_c   1.000
_cell.angle_alpha   90.00
_cell.angle_beta   90.00
_cell.angle_gamma   90.00
#
_symmetry.space_group_name_H-M   'P 1'
#
loop_
_entity.id
_entity.type
_entity.pdbx_description
1 polymer ?
#
loop_
_entity_poly.entity_id
_entity_poly.type
_entity_poly.pdbx_seq_one_letter_code
_entity_poly.pdbx_strand_id
1 'polypeptide(L)' 'MILPTKHIPQNEALIGVGATVLGHLDTPRTVSSLWDRLKSEPNVGTFERFVLATNLLFVIGAIDLRDGLLTRNPS' A
#
# COMPACT_ATOMS: atom_id res chain seq x y z
N MET A 1 5.87 -4.69 -11.36
CA MET A 1 5.53 -6.13 -11.28
C MET A 1 4.90 -6.41 -9.92
N ILE A 2 3.94 -7.33 -9.82
CA ILE A 2 3.30 -7.67 -8.53
C ILE A 2 4.30 -8.37 -7.61
N LEU A 3 4.92 -9.44 -8.12
CA LEU A 3 5.94 -10.21 -7.41
C LEU A 3 7.36 -9.79 -7.81
N PRO A 4 8.37 -10.08 -6.97
CA PRO A 4 9.77 -9.85 -7.31
C PRO A 4 10.18 -10.66 -8.54
N THR A 5 11.16 -10.16 -9.28
CA THR A 5 11.75 -10.87 -10.43
C THR A 5 13.26 -10.71 -10.42
N LYS A 6 13.98 -11.38 -11.33
CA LYS A 6 15.43 -11.19 -11.51
C LYS A 6 15.84 -9.72 -11.64
N HIS A 7 14.98 -8.87 -12.19
CA HIS A 7 15.26 -7.45 -12.47
C HIS A 7 14.50 -6.48 -11.56
N ILE A 8 13.62 -6.98 -10.68
CA ILE A 8 12.79 -6.14 -9.80
C ILE A 8 12.95 -6.64 -8.38
N PRO A 9 13.63 -5.89 -7.50
CA PRO A 9 13.86 -6.30 -6.13
C PRO A 9 12.57 -6.34 -5.31
N GLN A 10 12.60 -7.02 -4.18
CA GLN A 10 11.41 -7.28 -3.36
C GLN A 10 10.75 -5.99 -2.85
N ASN A 11 11.54 -5.00 -2.40
CA ASN A 11 11.01 -3.73 -1.91
C ASN A 11 10.33 -2.91 -3.02
N GLU A 12 10.70 -3.12 -4.28
CA GLU A 12 10.15 -2.42 -5.44
C GLU A 12 8.98 -3.16 -6.11
N ALA A 13 8.88 -4.47 -5.92
CA ALA A 13 7.71 -5.23 -6.34
C ALA A 13 6.46 -4.72 -5.61
N LEU A 14 5.30 -4.77 -6.27
CA LEU A 14 4.06 -4.19 -5.73
C LEU A 14 3.66 -4.83 -4.40
N ILE A 15 3.98 -6.11 -4.18
CA ILE A 15 3.77 -6.79 -2.89
C ILE A 15 4.63 -6.19 -1.77
N GLY A 16 5.87 -5.78 -2.07
CA GLY A 16 6.74 -5.10 -1.11
C GLY A 16 6.29 -3.68 -0.84
N VAL A 17 5.84 -2.97 -1.87
CA VAL A 17 5.19 -1.65 -1.70
C VAL A 17 3.94 -1.80 -0.83
N GLY A 18 3.09 -2.80 -1.09
CA GLY A 18 1.91 -3.11 -0.29
C GLY A 18 2.25 -3.42 1.18
N ALA A 19 3.36 -4.11 1.44
CA ALA A 19 3.84 -4.32 2.80
C ALA A 19 4.21 -2.99 3.50
N THR A 20 4.87 -2.06 2.80
CA THR A 20 5.13 -0.71 3.32
C THR A 20 3.83 0.04 3.60
N VAL A 21 2.85 -0.01 2.69
CA VAL A 21 1.53 0.62 2.90
C VAL A 21 0.84 0.04 4.14
N LEU A 22 0.78 -1.28 4.27
CA LEU A 22 0.18 -1.95 5.43
C LEU A 22 0.88 -1.62 6.74
N GLY A 23 2.21 -1.50 6.72
CA GLY A 23 2.99 -1.11 7.90
C GLY A 23 2.67 0.31 8.39
N HIS A 24 2.27 1.20 7.48
CA HIS A 24 1.87 2.57 7.80
C HIS A 24 0.37 2.74 8.08
N LEU A 25 -0.43 1.73 7.73
CA LEU A 25 -1.87 1.65 8.05
C LEU A 25 -2.07 0.92 9.40
N ASP A 26 -1.40 1.43 10.43
CA ASP A 26 -1.48 0.98 11.81
C ASP A 26 -2.81 1.34 12.47
N THR A 27 -3.43 2.43 12.02
CA THR A 27 -4.76 2.91 12.42
C THR A 27 -5.60 3.23 11.19
N PRO A 28 -6.94 3.28 11.32
CA PRO A 28 -7.82 3.78 10.25
C PRO A 28 -7.42 5.18 9.78
N ARG A 29 -7.24 5.36 8.46
CA ARG A 29 -6.78 6.63 7.88
C ARG A 29 -7.52 6.94 6.59
N THR A 30 -7.75 8.21 6.31
CA THR A 30 -8.21 8.61 4.97
C THR A 30 -7.14 8.30 3.93
N VAL A 31 -7.56 8.11 2.68
CA VAL A 31 -6.65 7.88 1.55
C VAL A 31 -5.60 9.00 1.45
N SER A 32 -6.03 10.26 1.59
CA SER A 32 -5.13 11.43 1.52
C SER A 32 -4.12 11.46 2.66
N SER A 33 -4.55 11.18 3.91
CA SER A 33 -3.64 11.14 5.06
C SER A 33 -2.60 10.04 4.94
N LEU A 34 -3.00 8.86 4.45
CA LEU A 34 -2.09 7.75 4.22
C LEU A 34 -1.10 8.07 3.08
N TRP A 35 -1.58 8.67 1.99
CA TRP A 35 -0.74 9.13 0.89
C TRP A 35 0.29 10.18 1.35
N ASP A 36 -0.14 11.18 2.12
CA ASP A 36 0.76 12.22 2.63
C ASP A 36 1.90 11.66 3.48
N ARG A 37 1.65 10.56 4.19
CA ARG A 37 2.65 9.85 4.99
C ARG A 37 3.61 9.01 4.12
N LEU A 38 3.10 8.42 3.05
CA LEU A 38 3.84 7.46 2.21
C LEU A 38 4.55 8.11 1.02
N LYS A 39 4.24 9.35 0.64
CA LYS A 39 4.87 10.00 -0.52
C LYS A 39 6.39 10.18 -0.39
N SER A 40 6.91 10.18 0.85
CA SER A 40 8.36 10.21 1.12
C SER A 40 9.00 8.83 1.19
N GLU A 41 8.22 7.74 1.21
CA GLU A 41 8.77 6.38 1.21
C GLU A 41 9.41 6.07 -0.15
N PRO A 42 10.71 5.73 -0.19
CA PRO A 42 11.43 5.54 -1.46
C PRO A 42 10.81 4.49 -2.37
N ASN A 43 10.18 3.46 -1.80
CA ASN A 43 9.56 2.40 -2.57
C ASN A 43 8.10 2.66 -2.95
N VAL A 44 7.46 3.69 -2.39
CA VAL A 44 6.15 4.17 -2.84
C VAL A 44 6.36 5.26 -3.89
N GLY A 45 6.99 6.37 -3.52
CA GLY A 45 7.53 7.40 -4.42
C GLY A 45 6.54 8.22 -5.27
N THR A 46 5.48 7.60 -5.82
CA THR A 46 4.49 8.26 -6.67
C THR A 46 3.07 7.86 -6.29
N PHE A 47 2.11 8.73 -6.66
CA PHE A 47 0.71 8.48 -6.36
C PHE A 47 0.17 7.26 -7.11
N GLU A 48 0.61 7.03 -8.36
CA GLU A 48 0.19 5.84 -9.11
C GLU A 48 0.61 4.55 -8.40
N ARG A 49 1.84 4.51 -7.87
CA ARG A 49 2.35 3.33 -7.17
C ARG A 49 1.62 3.09 -5.86
N PHE A 50 1.28 4.16 -5.15
CA PHE A 50 0.42 4.10 -3.97
C PHE A 50 -0.96 3.51 -4.30
N VAL A 51 -1.63 4.02 -5.35
CA VAL A 51 -2.95 3.52 -5.80
C VAL A 51 -2.88 2.05 -6.23
N LEU A 52 -1.84 1.65 -6.96
CA LEU A 52 -1.66 0.25 -7.35
C LEU A 52 -1.48 -0.67 -6.13
N ALA A 53 -0.72 -0.22 -5.13
CA ALA A 53 -0.49 -0.98 -3.92
C ALA A 53 -1.76 -1.11 -3.08
N THR A 54 -2.51 -0.02 -2.86
CA THR A 54 -3.78 -0.07 -2.13
C THR A 54 -4.83 -0.88 -2.87
N ASN A 55 -4.91 -0.79 -4.20
CA ASN A 55 -5.79 -1.65 -4.99
C ASN A 55 -5.44 -3.13 -4.86
N LEU A 56 -4.16 -3.49 -4.92
CA LEU A 56 -3.71 -4.87 -4.69
C LEU A 56 -4.16 -5.35 -3.31
N LEU A 57 -3.88 -4.56 -2.26
CA LEU A 57 -4.25 -4.88 -0.89
C LEU A 57 -5.77 -5.03 -0.70
N PHE A 58 -6.56 -4.19 -1.36
CA PHE A 58 -8.02 -4.27 -1.32
C PHE A 58 -8.52 -5.55 -2.00
N VAL A 59 -8.03 -5.86 -3.20
CA VAL A 59 -8.43 -7.05 -3.96
C VAL A 59 -8.10 -8.35 -3.23
N ILE A 60 -6.98 -8.41 -2.51
CA ILE A 60 -6.60 -9.59 -1.69
C ILE A 60 -7.26 -9.60 -0.31
N GLY A 61 -8.10 -8.60 0.02
CA GLY A 61 -8.80 -8.51 1.29
C GLY A 61 -7.91 -8.13 2.48
N ALA A 62 -6.73 -7.55 2.26
CA ALA A 62 -5.84 -7.09 3.34
C ALA A 62 -6.26 -5.73 3.93
N ILE A 63 -6.96 -4.92 3.15
CA ILE A 63 -7.54 -3.64 3.59
C ILE A 63 -8.98 -3.51 3.10
N ASP A 64 -9.73 -2.64 3.75
CA ASP A 64 -11.10 -2.27 3.40
C ASP A 64 -11.27 -0.74 3.47
N LEU A 65 -12.30 -0.20 2.82
CA LEU A 65 -12.64 1.22 2.85
C LEU A 65 -14.00 1.40 3.50
N ARG A 66 -14.02 1.89 4.75
CA ARG A 66 -15.23 2.08 5.54
C ARG A 66 -15.34 3.52 5.98
N ASP A 67 -16.47 4.15 5.70
CA ASP A 67 -16.74 5.55 6.08
C ASP A 67 -15.64 6.52 5.65
N GLY A 68 -15.03 6.28 4.47
CA GLY A 68 -13.93 7.09 3.93
C GLY A 68 -12.55 6.82 4.55
N LEU A 69 -12.43 5.81 5.42
CA LEU A 69 -11.20 5.40 6.06
C LEU A 69 -10.74 4.04 5.53
N LEU A 70 -9.49 3.97 5.12
CA LEU A 70 -8.81 2.70 4.89
C LEU A 70 -8.54 2.04 6.23
N THR A 71 -8.92 0.77 6.36
CA THR A 71 -8.74 -0.05 7.55
C THR A 71 -8.04 -1.35 7.19
N ARG A 72 -7.12 -1.80 8.04
CA ARG A 72 -6.51 -3.13 7.89
C ARG A 72 -7.50 -4.21 8.32
N ASN A 73 -7.62 -5.27 7.52
CA ASN A 73 -8.38 -6.44 7.93
C ASN A 73 -7.54 -7.32 8.85
N PRO A 74 -8.11 -7.82 9.96
CA PRO A 74 -7.42 -8.81 10.79
C PRO A 74 -7.15 -10.06 9.95
N SER A 75 -5.93 -10.60 10.10
CA SER A 75 -5.45 -11.80 9.41
C SER A 75 -5.90 -13.06 10.13
#